data_AF-A0A6N6VZJ9-F1
#
_entry.id   AF-A0A6N6VZJ9-F1
#
_cell.length_a   1.000
_cell.length_b   1.000
_cell.length_c   1.000
_cell.angle_alpha   90.00
_cell.angle_beta   90.00
_cell.angle_gamma   90.00
#
_symmetry.space_group_name_H-M   'P 1'
#
loop_
_entity.id
_entity.type
_entity.pdbx_description
1 polymer ?
#
loop_
_entity_poly.entity_id
_entity_poly.type
_entity_poly.pdbx_seq_one_letter_code
_entity_poly.pdbx_strand_id
1 'polypeptide(L)'
;MNEKHLALYMGYAFSHGINVQHLLAPGELTVPYVVYWDNGTPTPVPYPAATQHEAVANSRSAREQTVGGSGWSSGREGTITQNDGTKLDILLIEGWVPGLDVPLEMFVYYRTQPFRLIHGFMWKEHAQARKEGQSFMTDFKRGILMQPFGQRCMEDIENAERVQFVR
;
A
#
# COMPACT_ATOMS: atom_id res chain seq x y z
N MET A 1 17.94 -9.42 4.62
CA MET A 1 16.86 -8.63 3.99
C MET A 1 17.20 -7.15 4.13
N ASN A 2 16.97 -6.33 3.10
CA ASN A 2 17.20 -4.87 3.15
C ASN A 2 15.94 -4.15 3.65
N GLU A 3 15.83 -3.95 4.97
CA GLU A 3 14.67 -3.31 5.62
C GLU A 3 14.42 -1.88 5.14
N LYS A 4 15.49 -1.15 4.83
CA LYS A 4 15.41 0.22 4.29
C LYS A 4 14.71 0.25 2.93
N HIS A 5 15.08 -0.66 2.03
CA HIS A 5 14.41 -0.77 0.73
C HIS A 5 12.94 -1.16 0.91
N LEU A 6 12.66 -2.16 1.76
CA LEU A 6 11.29 -2.57 2.03
C LEU A 6 10.42 -1.40 2.50
N ALA A 7 10.88 -0.65 3.50
CA ALA A 7 10.16 0.51 4.03
C ALA A 7 9.91 1.58 2.95
N LEU A 8 10.96 1.95 2.21
CA LEU A 8 10.90 2.94 1.15
C LEU A 8 9.93 2.53 0.03
N TYR A 9 9.95 1.26 -0.37
CA TYR A 9 9.08 0.74 -1.44
C TYR A 9 7.61 0.73 -1.03
N MET A 10 7.33 0.39 0.24
CA MET A 10 5.99 0.42 0.79
C MET A 10 5.47 1.85 0.97
N GLY A 11 6.32 2.80 1.37
CA GLY A 11 5.95 4.21 1.48
C GLY A 11 5.57 4.84 0.14
N TYR A 12 6.31 4.52 -0.91
CA TYR A 12 6.00 4.97 -2.26
C TYR A 12 4.69 4.38 -2.78
N ALA A 13 4.48 3.06 -2.61
CA ALA A 13 3.22 2.42 -3.00
C ALA A 13 2.04 3.00 -2.21
N PHE A 14 2.18 3.13 -0.89
CA PHE A 14 1.18 3.81 -0.06
C PHE A 14 0.77 5.15 -0.64
N SER A 15 1.74 6.04 -0.90
CA SER A 15 1.45 7.36 -1.45
C SER A 15 0.77 7.29 -2.80
N HIS A 16 1.20 6.40 -3.69
CA HIS A 16 0.57 6.16 -4.98
C HIS A 16 -0.90 5.74 -4.82
N GLY A 17 -1.18 4.79 -3.91
CA GLY A 17 -2.54 4.33 -3.62
C GLY A 17 -3.44 5.44 -3.08
N ILE A 18 -2.95 6.26 -2.14
CA ILE A 18 -3.70 7.42 -1.62
C ILE A 18 -4.03 8.40 -2.74
N ASN A 19 -3.06 8.71 -3.60
CA ASN A 19 -3.29 9.63 -4.71
C ASN A 19 -4.33 9.10 -5.69
N VAL A 20 -4.31 7.80 -6.01
CA VAL A 20 -5.33 7.20 -6.88
C VAL A 20 -6.72 7.38 -6.26
N GLN A 21 -6.90 7.15 -4.96
CA GLN A 21 -8.19 7.35 -4.29
C GLN A 21 -8.73 8.78 -4.41
N HIS A 22 -7.86 9.79 -4.39
CA HIS A 22 -8.27 11.19 -4.60
C HIS A 22 -8.69 11.50 -6.04
N LEU A 23 -8.33 10.67 -7.01
CA LEU A 23 -8.59 10.87 -8.43
C LEU A 23 -9.83 10.10 -8.94
N LEU A 24 -10.29 9.10 -8.20
CA LEU A 24 -11.44 8.28 -8.58
C LEU A 24 -12.73 9.12 -8.58
N ALA A 25 -13.53 8.95 -9.63
CA ALA A 25 -14.90 9.45 -9.63
C ALA A 25 -15.78 8.59 -8.69
N PRO A 26 -16.91 9.14 -8.22
CA PRO A 26 -17.89 8.37 -7.44
C PRO A 26 -18.27 7.04 -8.10
N GLY A 27 -18.04 5.94 -7.38
CA GLY A 27 -18.36 4.59 -7.85
C GLY A 27 -17.29 3.91 -8.71
N GLU A 28 -16.19 4.59 -9.02
CA GLU A 28 -15.02 3.96 -9.64
C GLU A 28 -14.22 3.16 -8.62
N LEU A 29 -13.54 2.13 -9.11
CA LEU A 29 -12.68 1.26 -8.33
C LEU A 29 -11.24 1.43 -8.78
N THR A 30 -10.32 1.35 -7.84
CA THR A 30 -8.88 1.40 -8.13
C THR A 30 -8.48 0.27 -9.06
N VAL A 31 -7.69 0.59 -10.08
CA VAL A 31 -6.95 -0.42 -10.83
C VAL A 31 -5.76 -0.87 -9.98
N PRO A 32 -5.63 -2.17 -9.62
CA PRO A 32 -4.47 -2.70 -8.93
C PRO A 32 -3.18 -2.38 -9.68
N TYR A 33 -2.11 -2.10 -8.94
CA TYR A 33 -0.82 -1.75 -9.52
C TYR A 33 0.33 -2.48 -8.83
N VAL A 34 1.43 -2.65 -9.57
CA VAL A 34 2.72 -3.10 -9.05
C VAL A 34 3.76 -2.03 -9.36
N VAL A 35 4.58 -1.69 -8.38
CA VAL A 35 5.75 -0.84 -8.54
C VAL A 35 6.97 -1.75 -8.54
N TYR A 36 7.61 -1.85 -9.70
CA TYR A 36 8.87 -2.56 -9.84
C TYR A 36 10.02 -1.65 -9.44
N TRP A 37 10.99 -2.17 -8.69
CA TRP A 37 12.11 -1.39 -8.19
C TRP A 37 13.43 -1.89 -8.75
N ASP A 38 14.16 -1.00 -9.42
CA ASP A 38 15.55 -1.22 -9.78
C ASP A 38 16.45 -0.23 -9.04
N ASN A 39 17.17 -0.73 -8.03
CA ASN A 39 18.09 0.05 -7.19
C ASN A 39 17.52 1.39 -6.70
N GLY A 40 16.28 1.39 -6.20
CA GLY A 40 15.61 2.59 -5.69
C GLY A 40 14.91 3.44 -6.75
N THR A 41 14.90 3.01 -8.02
CA THR A 41 14.10 3.64 -9.09
C THR A 41 12.76 2.92 -9.23
N PRO A 42 11.63 3.59 -8.98
CA PRO A 42 10.31 2.98 -9.09
C PRO A 42 9.77 3.01 -10.53
N THR A 43 9.14 1.92 -10.94
CA THR A 43 8.35 1.83 -12.19
C THR A 43 6.94 1.35 -11.84
N PRO A 44 5.96 2.25 -11.62
CA PRO A 44 4.57 1.88 -11.37
C PRO A 44 3.90 1.38 -12.65
N VAL A 45 3.26 0.21 -12.58
CA VAL A 45 2.55 -0.44 -13.68
C VAL A 45 1.14 -0.79 -13.21
N PRO A 46 0.08 -0.24 -13.85
CA PRO A 46 -1.30 -0.64 -13.57
C PRO A 46 -1.66 -1.95 -14.28
N TYR A 47 -2.58 -2.72 -13.68
CA TYR A 47 -3.09 -3.99 -14.23
C TYR A 47 -4.60 -3.91 -14.49
N PRO A 48 -5.04 -3.18 -15.52
CA PRO A 48 -6.45 -3.10 -15.87
C PRO A 48 -6.96 -4.45 -16.41
N ALA A 49 -8.24 -4.73 -16.17
CA ALA A 49 -8.95 -5.86 -16.73
C ALA A 49 -10.45 -5.54 -16.84
N ALA A 50 -11.22 -6.45 -17.45
CA ALA A 50 -12.67 -6.28 -17.57
C ALA A 50 -13.39 -6.37 -16.21
N THR A 51 -12.81 -7.13 -15.28
CA THR A 51 -13.34 -7.26 -13.91
C THR A 51 -12.26 -6.98 -12.86
N GLN A 52 -12.68 -6.54 -11.67
CA GLN A 52 -11.77 -6.37 -10.53
C GLN A 52 -11.09 -7.68 -10.11
N HIS A 53 -11.80 -8.80 -10.21
CA HIS A 53 -11.24 -10.11 -9.90
C HIS A 53 -10.04 -10.44 -10.81
N GLU A 54 -10.19 -10.21 -12.11
CA GLU A 54 -9.10 -10.42 -13.09
C GLU A 54 -7.96 -9.42 -12.89
N ALA A 55 -8.26 -8.15 -12.61
CA ALA A 55 -7.24 -7.13 -12.38
C ALA A 55 -6.35 -7.48 -11.17
N VAL A 56 -6.97 -7.96 -10.08
CA VAL A 56 -6.26 -8.46 -8.89
C VAL A 56 -5.47 -9.73 -9.22
N ALA A 57 -6.03 -10.67 -9.99
CA ALA A 57 -5.30 -11.87 -10.38
C ALA A 57 -4.08 -11.56 -11.26
N ASN A 58 -4.22 -10.63 -12.21
CA ASN A 58 -3.16 -10.21 -13.12
C ASN A 58 -2.01 -9.53 -12.36
N SER A 59 -2.31 -8.57 -11.49
CA SER A 59 -1.29 -7.92 -10.66
C SER A 59 -0.54 -8.90 -9.74
N ARG A 60 -1.26 -9.88 -9.16
CA ARG A 60 -0.65 -10.95 -8.33
C ARG A 60 0.27 -11.86 -9.13
N SER A 61 -0.15 -12.31 -10.30
CA SER A 61 0.68 -13.14 -11.15
C SER A 61 1.94 -12.40 -11.60
N ALA A 62 1.80 -11.11 -11.95
CA ALA A 62 2.92 -10.30 -12.43
C ALA A 62 4.02 -10.08 -11.37
N ARG A 63 3.66 -9.90 -10.09
CA ARG A 63 4.65 -9.79 -9.01
C ARG A 63 5.30 -11.13 -8.64
N GLU A 64 4.57 -12.23 -8.73
CA GLU A 64 5.11 -13.58 -8.49
C GLU A 64 6.12 -14.01 -9.56
N GLN A 65 5.92 -13.55 -10.80
CA GLN A 65 6.82 -13.81 -11.93
C GLN A 65 8.03 -12.86 -11.98
N THR A 66 8.21 -11.98 -10.98
CA THR A 66 9.31 -11.01 -10.99
C THR A 66 10.64 -11.69 -10.72
N VAL A 67 11.37 -11.98 -11.80
CA VAL A 67 12.75 -12.50 -11.80
C VAL A 67 13.71 -11.37 -12.17
N GLY A 68 13.90 -10.41 -11.26
CA GLY A 68 14.81 -9.29 -11.49
C GLY A 68 14.55 -8.09 -10.57
N GLY A 69 15.47 -7.13 -10.58
CA GLY A 69 15.37 -5.92 -9.77
C GLY A 69 15.69 -6.12 -8.29
N SER A 70 15.44 -5.07 -7.53
CA SER A 70 15.75 -4.96 -6.10
C SER A 70 14.55 -5.22 -5.18
N GLY A 71 13.38 -5.47 -5.76
CA GLY A 71 12.13 -5.75 -5.06
C GLY A 71 10.91 -5.22 -5.83
N TRP A 72 9.74 -5.36 -5.21
CA TRP A 72 8.49 -4.80 -5.70
C TRP A 72 7.64 -4.30 -4.54
N SER A 73 6.75 -3.37 -4.82
CA SER A 73 5.61 -3.05 -3.95
C SER A 73 4.34 -3.02 -4.77
N SER A 74 3.17 -3.13 -4.15
CA SER A 74 1.90 -3.12 -4.87
C SER A 74 0.79 -2.53 -4.01
N GLY A 75 -0.29 -2.10 -4.65
CA GLY A 75 -1.49 -1.67 -3.96
C GLY A 75 -2.76 -2.06 -4.69
N ARG A 76 -3.80 -2.31 -3.90
CA ARG A 76 -5.16 -2.61 -4.38
C ARG A 76 -6.19 -2.30 -3.31
N GLU A 77 -7.43 -2.13 -3.73
CA GLU A 77 -8.57 -2.08 -2.81
C GLU A 77 -8.88 -3.46 -2.23
N GLY A 78 -9.57 -3.44 -1.10
CA GLY A 78 -10.16 -4.59 -0.47
C GLY A 78 -11.18 -4.17 0.58
N THR A 79 -11.80 -5.17 1.20
CA THR A 79 -12.73 -4.96 2.31
C THR A 79 -12.33 -5.89 3.44
N ILE A 80 -12.38 -5.39 4.67
CA ILE A 80 -12.33 -6.24 5.86
C ILE A 80 -13.65 -6.21 6.60
N THR A 81 -13.98 -7.31 7.26
CA THR A 81 -15.15 -7.41 8.14
C THR A 81 -14.67 -7.38 9.58
N GLN A 82 -15.19 -6.45 10.36
CA GLN A 82 -14.95 -6.35 11.81
C GLN A 82 -15.73 -7.43 12.57
N ASN A 83 -15.38 -7.62 13.85
CA ASN A 83 -16.02 -8.62 14.73
C ASN A 83 -17.54 -8.42 14.87
N ASP A 84 -18.02 -7.18 14.75
CA ASP A 84 -19.43 -6.80 14.80
C ASP A 84 -20.16 -6.94 13.44
N GLY A 85 -19.46 -7.41 12.40
CA GLY A 85 -19.98 -7.55 11.03
C GLY A 85 -19.85 -6.29 10.17
N THR A 86 -19.36 -5.16 10.73
CA THR A 86 -19.13 -3.93 9.97
C THR A 86 -18.07 -4.14 8.90
N LYS A 87 -18.36 -3.73 7.66
CA LYS A 87 -17.40 -3.76 6.55
C LYS A 87 -16.66 -2.44 6.44
N LEU A 88 -15.34 -2.51 6.33
CA LEU A 88 -14.48 -1.36 6.11
C LEU A 88 -13.67 -1.53 4.83
N ASP A 89 -13.63 -0.47 4.05
CA ASP A 89 -12.78 -0.39 2.87
C ASP A 89 -11.33 -0.16 3.29
N ILE A 90 -10.44 -0.86 2.58
CA ILE A 90 -9.01 -0.81 2.82
C ILE A 90 -8.23 -0.68 1.51
N LEU A 91 -7.10 0.00 1.56
CA LEU A 91 -6.03 -0.25 0.61
C LEU A 91 -5.10 -1.29 1.23
N LEU A 92 -4.94 -2.41 0.55
CA LEU A 92 -3.86 -3.34 0.86
C LEU A 92 -2.62 -2.90 0.11
N ILE A 93 -1.59 -2.52 0.86
CA ILE A 93 -0.26 -2.23 0.34
C ILE A 93 0.64 -3.41 0.70
N GLU A 94 1.39 -3.90 -0.28
CA GLU A 94 2.28 -5.03 -0.12
C GLU A 94 3.69 -4.63 -0.57
N GLY A 95 4.71 -5.19 0.08
CA GLY A 95 6.10 -4.94 -0.26
C GLY A 95 6.95 -6.19 -0.10
N TRP A 96 7.86 -6.40 -1.05
CA TRP A 96 8.80 -7.51 -1.03
C TRP A 96 10.17 -7.05 -1.49
N VAL A 97 11.20 -7.59 -0.85
CA VAL A 97 12.61 -7.41 -1.23
C VAL A 97 13.33 -8.76 -1.09
N PRO A 98 14.46 -8.96 -1.79
CA PRO A 98 15.24 -10.19 -1.66
C PRO A 98 15.55 -10.55 -0.20
N GLY A 99 15.27 -11.82 0.13
CA GLY A 99 15.41 -12.38 1.47
C GLY A 99 14.14 -12.35 2.34
N LEU A 100 13.00 -11.97 1.77
CA LEU A 100 11.67 -12.24 2.34
C LEU A 100 11.06 -13.50 1.72
N ASP A 101 10.45 -14.34 2.55
CA ASP A 101 9.77 -15.55 2.08
C ASP A 101 8.36 -15.21 1.58
N VAL A 102 7.72 -14.24 2.24
CA VAL A 102 6.40 -13.71 1.91
C VAL A 102 6.45 -12.17 1.97
N PRO A 103 5.57 -11.44 1.26
CA PRO A 103 5.55 -9.98 1.32
C PRO A 103 5.09 -9.48 2.69
N LEU A 104 5.60 -8.30 3.08
CA LEU A 104 5.02 -7.51 4.16
C LEU A 104 3.71 -6.87 3.67
N GLU A 105 2.66 -7.00 4.46
CA GLU A 105 1.32 -6.48 4.15
C GLU A 105 0.96 -5.34 5.11
N MET A 106 0.33 -4.30 4.57
CA MET A 106 -0.17 -3.14 5.30
C MET A 106 -1.60 -2.84 4.87
N PHE A 107 -2.49 -2.74 5.86
CA PHE A 107 -3.89 -2.40 5.68
C PHE A 107 -4.10 -0.92 6.00
N VAL A 108 -4.48 -0.13 5.01
CA VAL A 108 -4.78 1.28 5.16
C VAL A 108 -6.28 1.47 5.16
N TYR A 109 -6.84 1.95 6.26
CA TYR A 109 -8.28 2.15 6.38
C TYR A 109 -8.66 3.52 5.86
N TYR A 110 -9.77 3.61 5.12
CA TYR A 110 -10.22 4.88 4.58
C TYR A 110 -11.74 4.93 4.37
N ARG A 111 -12.26 6.15 4.20
CA ARG A 111 -13.58 6.43 3.66
C ARG A 111 -13.41 6.98 2.26
N THR A 112 -14.33 6.62 1.35
CA THR A 112 -14.30 7.09 -0.04
C THR A 112 -14.90 8.48 -0.21
N GLN A 113 -15.93 8.85 0.58
CA GLN A 113 -16.66 10.11 0.38
C GLN A 113 -17.05 10.83 1.70
N PRO A 114 -16.46 12.01 1.98
CA PRO A 114 -15.22 12.51 1.36
C PRO A 114 -14.04 11.56 1.64
N PHE A 115 -13.04 11.54 0.76
CA PHE A 115 -11.85 10.72 1.00
C PHE A 115 -11.19 11.12 2.33
N ARG A 116 -11.00 10.15 3.23
CA ARG A 116 -10.26 10.33 4.51
C ARG A 116 -9.63 9.03 4.95
N LEU A 117 -8.41 9.10 5.46
CA LEU A 117 -7.80 7.99 6.20
C LEU A 117 -8.48 7.80 7.56
N ILE A 118 -8.57 6.56 8.03
CA ILE A 118 -9.11 6.18 9.34
C ILE A 118 -7.99 5.55 10.16
N HIS A 119 -7.67 6.12 11.32
CA HIS A 119 -6.74 5.58 12.31
C HIS A 119 -5.30 5.32 11.79
N GLY A 120 -5.00 5.71 10.55
CA GLY A 120 -3.75 5.44 9.84
C GLY A 120 -3.78 4.10 9.10
N PHE A 121 -2.83 3.23 9.43
CA PHE A 121 -2.64 1.92 8.80
C PHE A 121 -2.17 0.88 9.82
N MET A 122 -2.46 -0.38 9.55
CA MET A 122 -2.02 -1.52 10.36
C MET A 122 -1.13 -2.44 9.55
N TRP A 123 -0.02 -2.82 10.13
CA TRP A 123 0.85 -3.85 9.56
C TRP A 123 0.31 -5.23 9.91
N LYS A 124 0.32 -6.15 8.94
CA LYS A 124 0.15 -7.57 9.26
C LYS A 124 1.37 -8.07 10.03
N GLU A 125 1.15 -9.00 10.95
CA GLU A 125 2.26 -9.70 11.58
C GLU A 125 3.13 -10.43 10.56
N HIS A 126 4.44 -10.33 10.75
CA HIS A 126 5.41 -10.81 9.77
C HIS A 126 6.68 -11.31 10.45
N ALA A 127 7.02 -12.59 10.26
CA ALA A 127 8.12 -13.25 10.98
C ALA A 127 9.50 -12.65 10.69
N GLN A 128 9.75 -12.20 9.45
CA GLN A 128 11.06 -11.69 9.01
C GLN A 128 11.20 -10.15 9.05
N ALA A 129 10.10 -9.38 9.08
CA ALA A 129 10.15 -7.94 8.82
C ALA A 129 10.05 -7.13 10.11
N ARG A 130 11.11 -6.37 10.45
CA ARG A 130 11.18 -5.56 11.67
C ARG A 130 10.69 -4.13 11.40
N LYS A 131 9.37 -3.96 11.45
CA LYS A 131 8.64 -2.72 11.12
C LYS A 131 8.60 -1.66 12.23
N GLU A 132 8.97 -2.02 13.45
CA GLU A 132 8.85 -1.14 14.65
C GLU A 132 10.06 -0.23 14.88
N GLY A 133 11.12 -0.36 14.08
CA GLY A 133 12.30 0.47 14.21
C GLY A 133 12.05 1.92 13.75
N GLN A 134 12.63 2.89 14.46
CA GLN A 134 12.58 4.31 14.09
C GLN A 134 13.15 4.58 12.67
N SER A 135 14.12 3.77 12.25
CA SER A 135 14.68 3.79 10.89
C SER A 135 13.66 3.38 9.83
N PHE A 136 12.82 2.37 10.10
CA PHE A 136 11.83 1.87 9.16
C PHE A 136 10.82 2.96 8.82
N MET A 137 10.24 3.62 9.82
CA MET A 137 9.28 4.70 9.58
C MET A 137 9.92 5.92 8.92
N THR A 138 11.21 6.17 9.15
CA THR A 138 11.95 7.23 8.46
C THR A 138 12.05 6.94 6.97
N ASP A 139 12.46 5.73 6.58
CA ASP A 139 12.56 5.34 5.18
C ASP A 139 11.19 5.17 4.50
N PHE A 140 10.15 4.76 5.24
CA PHE A 140 8.77 4.76 4.75
C PHE A 140 8.30 6.17 4.37
N LYS A 141 8.51 7.17 5.26
CA LYS A 141 8.21 8.57 4.95
C LYS A 141 9.00 9.09 3.76
N ARG A 142 10.27 8.69 3.62
CA ARG A 142 11.07 9.02 2.42
C ARG A 142 10.44 8.46 1.15
N GLY A 143 9.95 7.22 1.19
CA GLY A 143 9.21 6.60 0.09
C GLY A 143 7.97 7.40 -0.32
N ILE A 144 7.19 7.89 0.65
CA ILE A 144 6.04 8.77 0.40
C ILE A 144 6.48 10.03 -0.35
N LEU A 145 7.54 10.68 0.15
CA LEU A 145 8.04 11.96 -0.37
C LEU A 145 8.76 11.86 -1.72
N MET A 146 8.97 10.65 -2.27
CA MET A 146 9.48 10.48 -3.63
C MET A 146 8.46 10.83 -4.71
N GLN A 147 7.17 10.87 -4.36
CA GLN A 147 6.10 11.24 -5.28
C GLN A 147 5.89 12.77 -5.31
N PRO A 148 5.53 13.37 -6.45
CA PRO A 148 5.17 14.79 -6.52
C PRO A 148 4.01 15.19 -5.58
N PHE A 149 3.12 14.25 -5.28
CA PHE A 149 1.99 14.42 -4.35
C PHE A 149 2.29 13.90 -2.93
N GLY A 150 3.55 13.56 -2.62
CA GLY A 150 3.95 13.01 -1.33
C GLY A 150 3.61 13.92 -0.14
N GLN A 151 3.71 15.24 -0.32
CA GLN A 151 3.37 16.20 0.75
C GLN A 151 1.88 16.15 1.12
N ARG A 152 0.99 16.14 0.13
CA ARG A 152 -0.46 15.96 0.34
C ARG A 152 -0.76 14.64 1.05
N CYS A 153 -0.06 13.58 0.67
CA CYS A 153 -0.21 12.28 1.32
C CYS A 153 0.22 12.32 2.81
N MET A 154 1.25 13.09 3.16
CA MET A 154 1.61 13.33 4.57
C MET A 154 0.53 14.09 5.32
N GLU A 155 -0.08 15.10 4.69
CA GLU A 155 -1.22 15.83 5.27
C GLU A 155 -2.43 14.92 5.48
N ASP A 156 -2.72 13.99 4.56
CA ASP A 156 -3.79 13.00 4.74
C ASP A 156 -3.53 12.10 5.96
N ILE A 157 -2.26 11.70 6.21
CA ILE A 157 -1.87 10.93 7.40
C ILE A 157 -2.08 11.76 8.67
N GLU A 158 -1.66 13.02 8.69
CA GLU A 158 -1.79 13.89 9.85
C GLU A 158 -3.26 14.19 10.20
N ASN A 159 -4.12 14.26 9.18
CA ASN A 159 -5.55 14.53 9.31
C ASN A 159 -6.42 13.27 9.39
N ALA A 160 -5.82 12.08 9.54
CA ALA A 160 -6.56 10.82 9.63
C ALA A 160 -7.58 10.84 10.77
N GLU A 161 -8.79 10.33 10.50
CA GLU A 161 -9.89 10.22 11.45
C GLU A 161 -9.48 9.34 12.63
N ARG A 162 -9.55 9.85 13.86
CA ARG A 162 -9.23 9.07 15.06
C ARG A 162 -10.47 8.31 15.53
N VAL A 163 -10.56 7.03 15.19
CA VAL A 163 -11.67 6.15 15.63
C VAL A 163 -11.15 5.17 16.67
N GLN A 164 -11.89 4.87 17.74
CA GLN A 164 -11.58 3.72 18.59
C GLN A 164 -12.12 2.46 17.92
N PHE A 165 -11.23 1.58 17.45
CA PHE A 165 -11.66 0.24 17.04
C PHE A 165 -12.12 -0.52 18.29
N VAL A 166 -13.38 -0.96 18.31
CA VAL A 166 -13.87 -1.88 19.35
C VAL A 166 -13.16 -3.22 19.10
N ARG A 167 -12.31 -3.63 20.04
CA ARG A 167 -11.59 -4.91 19.98
C ARG A 167 -12.54 -6.07 20.26
#